data_AF-A0A484Y6T9-F1
#
_entry.id   AF-A0A484Y6T9-F1
#
_cell.length_a   1.000
_cell.length_b   1.000
_cell.length_c   1.000
_cell.angle_alpha   90.00
_cell.angle_beta   90.00
_cell.angle_gamma   90.00
#
_symmetry.space_group_name_H-M   'P 1'
#
loop_
_entity.id
_entity.type
_entity.pdbx_description
1 polymer ?
#
loop_
_entity_poly.entity_id
_entity_poly.type
_entity_poly.pdbx_seq_one_letter_code
_entity_poly.pdbx_strand_id
1 'polypeptide(L)'
;MDSVFALPYKRVPHPAYGSSRIPAYEMIRFSINIMRGCFGGCSFCSITEHEGRIIQSRSEDSIVNEIEAIRDTVPGFTGVISDLGGPTANMYMLRCKSPRAEQTCRRLSCVYPSICEHMDTNHEPTINLYRRARDLKGIKKILIASGVRYDIAVEDPRYIKELATHHVGGYLKIAPEHTEEGPLSKMMKPGMGSYDRFKELFDTYSKQAGKEQYLIPYFISAHPRHAR
;
A
#
# COMPACT_ATOMS: atom_id res chain seq x y z
N MET A 1 -3.43 12.45 12.25
CA MET A 1 -2.78 12.54 10.92
C MET A 1 -3.39 13.64 10.07
N ASP A 2 -4.71 13.80 10.06
CA ASP A 2 -5.43 14.75 9.20
C ASP A 2 -4.89 16.18 9.24
N SER A 3 -4.57 16.71 10.44
CA SER A 3 -4.02 18.07 10.59
C SER A 3 -2.73 18.29 9.80
N VAL A 4 -1.88 17.28 9.68
CA VAL A 4 -0.62 17.35 8.91
C VAL A 4 -0.92 17.47 7.42
N PHE A 5 -1.87 16.68 6.91
CA PHE A 5 -2.24 16.67 5.49
C PHE A 5 -3.17 17.83 5.10
N ALA A 6 -3.82 18.48 6.07
CA ALA A 6 -4.67 19.65 5.87
C ALA A 6 -3.89 20.97 5.82
N LEU A 7 -2.57 20.96 6.05
CA LEU A 7 -1.74 22.15 5.87
C LEU A 7 -1.83 22.66 4.41
N PRO A 8 -1.70 23.98 4.18
CA PRO A 8 -1.96 24.62 2.88
C PRO A 8 -0.84 24.37 1.85
N TYR A 9 -0.57 23.11 1.53
CA TYR A 9 0.41 22.72 0.54
C TYR A 9 0.00 23.20 -0.85
N LYS A 10 0.92 23.87 -1.55
CA LYS A 10 0.68 24.36 -2.91
C LYS A 10 0.57 23.25 -3.96
N ARG A 11 1.06 22.04 -3.65
CA ARG A 11 1.07 20.87 -4.54
C ARG A 11 1.67 21.13 -5.93
N VAL A 12 2.55 22.12 -6.04
CA VAL A 12 3.34 22.46 -7.22
C VAL A 12 4.78 22.71 -6.80
N PRO A 13 5.77 22.60 -7.71
CA PRO A 13 7.14 22.93 -7.41
C PRO A 13 7.33 24.35 -6.89
N HIS A 14 8.38 24.55 -6.11
CA HIS A 14 8.75 25.88 -5.65
C HIS A 14 9.06 26.80 -6.84
N PRO A 15 8.60 28.07 -6.86
CA PRO A 15 8.79 28.98 -7.99
C PRO A 15 10.24 29.16 -8.45
N ALA A 16 11.20 29.00 -7.54
CA ALA A 16 12.64 29.07 -7.85
C ALA A 16 13.11 28.07 -8.92
N TYR A 17 12.38 26.97 -9.14
CA TYR A 17 12.71 26.00 -10.19
C TYR A 17 12.28 26.45 -11.60
N GLY A 18 11.46 27.50 -11.72
CA GLY A 18 10.98 28.03 -13.00
C GLY A 18 10.31 26.96 -13.86
N SER A 19 10.79 26.78 -15.08
CA SER A 19 10.32 25.78 -16.06
C SER A 19 11.07 24.44 -15.98
N SER A 20 11.92 24.26 -14.97
CA SER A 20 12.74 23.05 -14.86
C SER A 20 11.88 21.83 -14.58
N ARG A 21 12.16 20.74 -15.30
CA ARG A 21 11.50 19.46 -15.08
C ARG A 21 11.99 18.83 -13.78
N ILE A 22 11.06 18.43 -12.90
CA ILE A 22 11.39 17.78 -11.63
C ILE A 22 10.77 16.37 -11.66
N PRO A 23 11.57 15.33 -11.98
CA PRO A 23 11.06 13.95 -12.12
C PRO A 23 10.33 13.45 -10.87
N ALA A 24 10.83 13.77 -9.68
CA ALA A 24 10.19 13.37 -8.43
C ALA A 24 8.78 13.95 -8.28
N TYR A 25 8.56 15.21 -8.69
CA TYR A 25 7.26 15.86 -8.65
C TYR A 25 6.27 15.19 -9.63
N GLU A 26 6.73 14.91 -10.86
CA GLU A 26 5.89 14.22 -11.86
C GLU A 26 5.38 12.87 -11.36
N MET A 27 6.22 12.15 -10.61
CA MET A 27 5.87 10.86 -10.02
C MET A 27 4.80 10.96 -8.92
N ILE A 28 4.86 11.98 -8.07
CA ILE A 28 4.06 12.03 -6.83
C ILE A 28 2.87 13.00 -6.87
N ARG A 29 2.80 13.91 -7.85
CA ARG A 29 1.80 15.01 -7.84
C ARG A 29 0.34 14.56 -7.75
N PHE A 30 0.03 13.36 -8.25
CA PHE A 30 -1.30 12.74 -8.21
C PHE A 30 -1.35 11.50 -7.30
N SER A 31 -0.38 11.33 -6.41
CA SER A 31 -0.36 10.28 -5.40
C SER A 31 -0.82 10.85 -4.05
N ILE A 32 -1.50 10.03 -3.27
CA ILE A 32 -2.06 10.38 -1.97
C ILE A 32 -1.69 9.31 -0.95
N ASN A 33 -1.14 9.75 0.18
CA ASN A 33 -0.79 8.88 1.29
C ASN A 33 -1.97 8.79 2.28
N ILE A 34 -2.53 7.61 2.51
CA ILE A 34 -3.70 7.37 3.36
C ILE A 34 -3.33 7.04 4.82
N MET A 35 -2.09 6.62 5.07
CA MET A 35 -1.62 6.21 6.40
C MET A 35 -0.10 6.17 6.50
N ARG A 36 0.42 6.27 7.73
CA ARG A 36 1.82 6.02 8.07
C ARG A 36 1.97 4.78 8.94
N GLY A 37 3.18 4.21 8.90
CA GLY A 37 3.57 3.05 9.70
C GLY A 37 3.42 1.73 8.96
N CYS A 38 4.11 0.71 9.46
CA CYS A 38 4.05 -0.64 8.92
C CYS A 38 4.37 -1.67 10.01
N PHE A 39 3.43 -2.58 10.30
CA PHE A 39 3.64 -3.69 11.24
C PHE A 39 4.35 -4.90 10.60
N GLY A 40 4.85 -4.73 9.38
CA GLY A 40 5.48 -5.76 8.59
C GLY A 40 6.77 -6.30 9.19
N GLY A 41 7.56 -5.43 9.83
CA GLY A 41 8.79 -5.81 10.52
C GLY A 41 9.89 -6.37 9.60
N CYS A 42 9.89 -6.01 8.31
CA CYS A 42 10.90 -6.50 7.38
C CYS A 42 12.26 -5.95 7.79
N SER A 43 13.25 -6.82 8.04
CA SER A 43 14.53 -6.43 8.67
C SER A 43 15.40 -5.49 7.83
N PHE A 44 15.15 -5.41 6.52
CA PHE A 44 15.84 -4.51 5.59
C PHE A 44 15.13 -3.15 5.43
N CYS A 45 13.92 -3.00 5.99
CA CYS A 45 13.07 -1.84 5.78
C CYS A 45 13.17 -0.87 6.96
N SER A 46 13.36 0.42 6.67
CA SER A 46 13.44 1.47 7.70
C SER A 46 12.10 2.13 8.04
N ILE A 47 10.98 1.72 7.42
CA ILE A 47 9.65 2.33 7.68
C ILE A 47 9.31 2.26 9.17
N THR A 48 9.55 1.13 9.82
CA THR A 48 9.26 0.97 11.26
C THR A 48 10.01 1.99 12.11
N GLU A 49 11.23 2.37 11.73
CA GLU A 49 12.06 3.33 12.46
C GLU A 49 11.61 4.77 12.21
N HIS A 50 11.20 5.10 10.98
CA HIS A 50 10.82 6.47 10.60
C HIS A 50 9.34 6.80 10.87
N GLU A 51 8.45 5.81 10.75
CA GLU A 51 7.00 6.00 10.85
C GLU A 51 6.35 5.21 11.99
N GLY A 52 7.08 4.28 12.60
CA GLY A 52 6.58 3.40 13.64
C GLY A 52 5.92 2.12 13.11
N ARG A 53 5.77 1.14 14.00
CA ARG A 53 5.08 -0.12 13.70
C ARG A 53 3.54 -0.01 13.74
N ILE A 54 3.03 0.99 14.45
CA ILE A 54 1.58 1.19 14.65
C ILE A 54 1.05 2.01 13.47
N ILE A 55 -0.03 1.52 12.85
CA ILE A 55 -0.67 2.22 11.74
C ILE A 55 -1.33 3.50 12.24
N GLN A 56 -0.93 4.62 11.64
CA GLN A 56 -1.53 5.93 11.83
C GLN A 56 -2.32 6.30 10.57
N SER A 57 -3.62 6.01 10.59
CA SER A 57 -4.49 6.27 9.44
C SER A 57 -5.02 7.71 9.45
N ARG A 58 -5.26 8.24 8.26
CA ARG A 58 -6.08 9.45 8.07
C ARG A 58 -7.55 9.10 8.12
N SER A 59 -8.41 10.07 8.35
CA SER A 59 -9.85 9.90 8.11
C SER A 59 -10.13 9.80 6.61
N GLU A 60 -11.22 9.12 6.25
CA GLU A 60 -11.69 9.06 4.86
C GLU A 60 -11.99 10.46 4.32
N ASP A 61 -12.58 11.35 5.14
CA ASP A 61 -12.89 12.72 4.74
C ASP A 61 -11.62 13.52 4.44
N SER A 62 -10.57 13.38 5.25
CA SER A 62 -9.27 14.00 4.97
C SER A 62 -8.71 13.56 3.62
N ILE A 63 -8.83 12.27 3.30
CA ILE A 63 -8.33 11.70 2.05
C ILE A 63 -9.15 12.20 0.86
N VAL A 64 -10.48 12.18 0.98
CA VAL A 64 -11.40 12.66 -0.06
C VAL A 64 -11.17 14.14 -0.34
N ASN A 65 -11.05 14.98 0.69
CA ASN A 65 -10.77 16.41 0.51
C ASN A 65 -9.46 16.64 -0.25
N GLU A 66 -8.43 15.82 -0.04
CA GLU A 66 -7.18 15.93 -0.81
C GLU A 66 -7.33 15.46 -2.26
N ILE A 67 -8.12 14.41 -2.52
CA ILE A 67 -8.45 13.98 -3.89
C ILE A 67 -9.12 15.14 -4.66
N GLU A 68 -10.07 15.81 -4.02
CA GLU A 68 -10.77 16.96 -4.60
C GLU A 68 -9.85 18.16 -4.79
N ALA A 69 -9.00 18.46 -3.80
CA ALA A 69 -8.00 19.53 -3.95
C ALA A 69 -7.04 19.26 -5.11
N ILE A 70 -6.61 18.01 -5.32
CA ILE A 70 -5.80 17.63 -6.49
C ILE A 70 -6.57 17.86 -7.79
N ARG A 71 -7.81 17.38 -7.85
CA ARG A 71 -8.71 17.55 -9.00
C ARG A 71 -8.86 19.02 -9.39
N ASP A 72 -9.04 19.88 -8.40
CA ASP A 72 -9.45 21.26 -8.61
C ASP A 72 -8.26 22.23 -8.78
N THR A 73 -7.09 21.90 -8.22
CA THR A 73 -5.98 22.88 -8.13
C THR A 73 -4.68 22.45 -8.79
N VAL A 74 -4.43 21.14 -9.01
CA VAL A 74 -3.13 20.67 -9.50
C VAL A 74 -3.09 20.66 -11.03
N PRO A 75 -2.18 21.41 -11.67
CA PRO A 75 -2.11 21.50 -13.12
C PRO A 75 -1.87 20.14 -13.80
N GLY A 76 -2.60 19.91 -14.90
CA GLY A 76 -2.45 18.71 -15.73
C GLY A 76 -3.12 17.46 -15.17
N PHE A 77 -4.04 17.60 -14.20
CA PHE A 77 -4.83 16.48 -13.72
C PHE A 77 -5.79 15.96 -14.81
N THR A 78 -5.78 14.64 -15.04
CA THR A 78 -6.53 14.00 -16.14
C THR A 78 -7.77 13.25 -15.67
N GLY A 79 -8.06 13.28 -14.36
CA GLY A 79 -9.04 12.43 -13.69
C GLY A 79 -8.45 11.13 -13.12
N VAL A 80 -7.13 10.93 -13.17
CA VAL A 80 -6.47 9.72 -12.67
C VAL A 80 -5.60 10.02 -11.46
N ILE A 81 -5.93 9.43 -10.32
CA ILE A 81 -5.05 9.38 -9.15
C ILE A 81 -4.04 8.25 -9.39
N SER A 82 -2.75 8.58 -9.36
CA SER A 82 -1.66 7.66 -9.72
C SER A 82 -1.39 6.62 -8.63
N ASP A 83 -1.71 6.95 -7.38
CA ASP A 83 -1.65 6.03 -6.26
C ASP A 83 -2.51 6.54 -5.08
N LEU A 84 -3.29 5.67 -4.47
CA LEU A 84 -4.02 5.92 -3.22
C LEU A 84 -3.56 4.91 -2.17
N GLY A 85 -2.43 5.18 -1.52
CA GLY A 85 -1.72 4.17 -0.76
C GLY A 85 -0.85 4.77 0.34
N GLY A 86 0.34 4.24 0.53
CA GLY A 86 1.22 4.62 1.64
C GLY A 86 2.41 3.67 1.70
N PRO A 87 3.05 3.49 2.86
CA PRO A 87 4.12 2.50 3.02
C PRO A 87 3.69 1.09 2.58
N THR A 88 2.41 0.78 2.72
CA THR A 88 1.76 -0.42 2.21
C THR A 88 0.30 -0.08 1.89
N ALA A 89 -0.21 -0.46 0.71
CA ALA A 89 -1.54 -0.04 0.28
C ALA A 89 -2.69 -0.67 1.10
N ASN A 90 -2.46 -1.82 1.72
CA ASN A 90 -3.51 -2.65 2.31
C ASN A 90 -3.44 -2.75 3.84
N MET A 91 -2.83 -1.78 4.53
CA MET A 91 -2.79 -1.72 6.00
C MET A 91 -3.66 -0.60 6.60
N TYR A 92 -4.37 0.16 5.77
CA TYR A 92 -5.22 1.26 6.23
C TYR A 92 -6.27 0.75 7.25
N MET A 93 -6.33 1.44 8.40
CA MET A 93 -7.14 1.13 9.58
C MET A 93 -6.86 -0.19 10.31
N LEU A 94 -6.02 -1.08 9.78
CA LEU A 94 -5.62 -2.31 10.45
C LEU A 94 -4.80 -2.01 11.71
N ARG A 95 -5.09 -2.75 12.78
CA ARG A 95 -4.45 -2.56 14.09
C ARG A 95 -4.44 -3.85 14.91
N CYS A 96 -3.71 -3.85 16.02
CA CYS A 96 -3.87 -4.90 17.02
C CYS A 96 -5.27 -4.82 17.64
N LYS A 97 -6.02 -5.93 17.61
CA LYS A 97 -7.36 -6.06 18.21
C LYS A 97 -7.32 -6.13 19.74
N SER A 98 -6.14 -6.36 20.34
CA SER A 98 -5.93 -6.45 21.78
C SER A 98 -5.08 -5.27 22.29
N PRO A 99 -5.69 -4.23 22.88
CA PRO A 99 -4.95 -3.10 23.44
C PRO A 99 -3.96 -3.52 24.53
N ARG A 100 -4.33 -4.50 25.36
CA ARG A 100 -3.45 -5.04 26.41
C ARG A 100 -2.22 -5.72 25.80
N ALA A 101 -2.39 -6.52 24.75
CA ALA A 101 -1.26 -7.16 24.08
C ALA A 101 -0.36 -6.11 23.41
N GLU A 102 -0.95 -5.12 22.72
CA GLU A 102 -0.21 -4.07 22.02
C GLU A 102 0.73 -3.27 22.94
N GLN A 103 0.26 -2.93 24.15
CA GLN A 103 1.03 -2.17 25.14
C GLN A 103 2.30 -2.91 25.61
N THR A 104 2.27 -4.24 25.70
CA THR A 104 3.41 -5.04 26.19
C THR A 104 4.16 -5.79 25.08
N CYS A 105 3.66 -5.75 23.84
CA CYS A 105 4.17 -6.57 22.73
C CYS A 105 5.60 -6.16 22.33
N ARG A 106 6.53 -7.11 22.38
CA ARG A 106 7.92 -6.95 21.92
C ARG A 106 8.21 -7.60 20.56
N ARG A 107 7.19 -8.12 19.87
CA ARG A 107 7.37 -8.68 18.52
C ARG A 107 7.83 -7.58 17.55
N LEU A 108 8.80 -7.93 16.70
CA LEU A 108 9.30 -7.07 15.63
C LEU A 108 8.38 -7.06 14.41
N SER A 109 7.63 -8.15 14.19
CA SER A 109 6.67 -8.31 13.10
C SER A 109 5.37 -8.92 13.59
N CYS A 110 4.24 -8.39 13.09
CA CYS A 110 2.90 -8.94 13.34
C CYS A 110 2.51 -10.02 12.31
N VAL A 111 3.33 -10.26 11.30
CA VAL A 111 3.03 -11.10 10.12
C VAL A 111 4.09 -12.16 9.85
N TYR A 112 5.08 -12.29 10.74
CA TYR A 112 6.13 -13.30 10.69
C TYR A 112 6.31 -13.99 12.06
N PRO A 113 6.56 -15.32 12.11
CA PRO A 113 6.57 -16.28 10.98
C PRO A 113 5.18 -16.59 10.41
N SER A 114 4.14 -16.23 11.16
CA SER A 114 2.73 -16.25 10.76
C SER A 114 2.05 -14.96 11.24
N ILE A 115 0.85 -14.70 10.71
CA ILE A 115 0.01 -13.58 11.16
C ILE A 115 -0.34 -13.78 12.64
N CYS A 116 -0.08 -12.76 13.44
CA CYS A 116 -0.44 -12.72 14.85
C CYS A 116 -1.96 -12.83 15.02
N GLU A 117 -2.42 -13.67 15.94
CA GLU A 117 -3.85 -13.88 16.21
C GLU A 117 -4.59 -12.58 16.61
N HIS A 118 -3.87 -11.66 17.26
CA HIS A 118 -4.39 -10.37 17.65
C HIS A 118 -4.38 -9.35 16.52
N MET A 119 -3.73 -9.63 15.38
CA MET A 119 -3.71 -8.71 14.26
C MET A 119 -5.05 -8.74 13.52
N ASP A 120 -5.55 -7.57 13.13
CA ASP A 120 -6.67 -7.46 12.22
C ASP A 120 -6.22 -7.65 10.77
N THR A 121 -7.06 -8.32 9.99
CA THR A 121 -6.88 -8.58 8.55
C THR A 121 -8.12 -8.20 7.75
N ASN A 122 -9.13 -7.56 8.37
CA ASN A 122 -10.33 -7.08 7.67
C ASN A 122 -10.02 -5.83 6.84
N HIS A 123 -10.03 -5.96 5.52
CA HIS A 123 -9.71 -4.86 4.60
C HIS A 123 -10.92 -4.00 4.23
N GLU A 124 -12.08 -4.24 4.85
CA GLU A 124 -13.31 -3.49 4.58
C GLU A 124 -13.14 -1.95 4.64
N PRO A 125 -12.43 -1.35 5.61
CA PRO A 125 -12.18 0.10 5.59
C PRO A 125 -11.42 0.58 4.36
N THR A 126 -10.45 -0.22 3.88
CA THR A 126 -9.68 0.08 2.67
C THR A 126 -10.56 -0.02 1.42
N ILE A 127 -11.38 -1.07 1.34
CA ILE A 127 -12.33 -1.27 0.24
C ILE A 127 -13.34 -0.11 0.18
N ASN A 128 -13.90 0.28 1.33
CA ASN A 128 -14.87 1.37 1.41
C ASN A 128 -14.26 2.70 0.95
N LEU A 129 -13.03 3.01 1.41
CA LEU A 129 -12.31 4.18 0.96
C LEU A 129 -12.09 4.17 -0.56
N TYR A 130 -11.66 3.04 -1.12
CA TYR A 130 -11.40 2.91 -2.55
C TYR A 130 -12.66 3.12 -3.40
N ARG A 131 -13.79 2.56 -2.96
CA ARG A 131 -15.09 2.75 -3.61
C ARG A 131 -15.53 4.20 -3.53
N ARG A 132 -15.49 4.80 -2.33
CA ARG A 132 -15.84 6.20 -2.11
C ARG A 132 -14.98 7.13 -2.98
N ALA A 133 -13.68 6.91 -3.05
CA ALA A 133 -12.75 7.69 -3.87
C ALA A 133 -13.02 7.56 -5.38
N ARG A 134 -13.41 6.37 -5.84
CA ARG A 134 -13.78 6.12 -7.24
C ARG A 134 -15.07 6.84 -7.64
N ASP A 135 -16.04 6.94 -6.73
CA ASP A 135 -17.35 7.51 -7.01
C ASP A 135 -17.37 9.06 -6.98
N LEU A 136 -16.23 9.70 -6.68
CA LEU A 136 -16.08 11.15 -6.70
C LEU A 136 -16.21 11.73 -8.11
N LYS A 137 -17.00 12.81 -8.24
CA LYS A 137 -17.17 13.51 -9.51
C LYS A 137 -15.83 14.04 -10.03
N GLY A 138 -15.57 13.80 -11.31
CA GLY A 138 -14.33 14.21 -11.98
C GLY A 138 -13.16 13.23 -11.81
N ILE A 139 -13.33 12.18 -11.00
CA ILE A 139 -12.39 11.07 -10.91
C ILE A 139 -12.80 9.98 -11.91
N LYS A 140 -11.87 9.62 -12.79
CA LYS A 140 -12.03 8.56 -13.79
C LYS A 140 -11.43 7.24 -13.31
N LYS A 141 -10.32 7.30 -12.56
CA LYS A 141 -9.63 6.11 -12.07
C LYS A 141 -8.80 6.42 -10.82
N ILE A 142 -8.85 5.49 -9.87
CA ILE A 142 -7.93 5.43 -8.73
C ILE A 142 -7.03 4.23 -8.96
N LEU A 143 -5.72 4.46 -9.10
CA LEU A 143 -4.73 3.39 -9.20
C LEU A 143 -4.13 3.08 -7.84
N ILE A 144 -3.71 1.83 -7.66
CA ILE A 144 -2.86 1.41 -6.54
C ILE A 144 -1.52 0.95 -7.11
N ALA A 145 -0.50 1.78 -6.87
CA ALA A 145 0.88 1.55 -7.29
C ALA A 145 1.83 1.35 -6.09
N SER A 146 1.36 1.64 -4.88
CA SER A 146 1.98 1.26 -3.61
C SER A 146 2.05 -0.26 -3.44
N GLY A 147 3.06 -0.73 -2.71
CA GLY A 147 3.25 -2.16 -2.45
C GLY A 147 2.09 -2.76 -1.66
N VAL A 148 1.66 -3.95 -2.05
CA VAL A 148 0.64 -4.74 -1.34
C VAL A 148 1.31 -5.87 -0.58
N ARG A 149 0.94 -6.02 0.70
CA ARG A 149 1.32 -7.17 1.51
C ARG A 149 0.39 -8.33 1.22
N TYR A 150 0.89 -9.25 0.39
CA TYR A 150 0.12 -10.39 -0.12
C TYR A 150 -0.27 -11.38 0.97
N ASP A 151 0.58 -11.54 1.98
CA ASP A 151 0.35 -12.42 3.13
C ASP A 151 -0.89 -12.03 3.94
N ILE A 152 -1.16 -10.75 4.16
CA ILE A 152 -2.40 -10.31 4.79
C ILE A 152 -3.56 -10.20 3.77
N ALA A 153 -3.25 -9.93 2.49
CA ALA A 153 -4.29 -9.78 1.47
C ALA A 153 -5.04 -11.09 1.20
N VAL A 154 -4.37 -12.25 1.28
CA VAL A 154 -5.02 -13.55 1.10
C VAL A 154 -6.05 -13.88 2.17
N GLU A 155 -5.98 -13.24 3.34
CA GLU A 155 -6.96 -13.39 4.42
C GLU A 155 -8.28 -12.65 4.12
N ASP A 156 -8.30 -11.73 3.15
CA ASP A 156 -9.50 -11.04 2.70
C ASP A 156 -9.62 -11.02 1.16
N PRO A 157 -10.14 -12.11 0.53
CA PRO A 157 -10.30 -12.19 -0.91
C PRO A 157 -11.15 -11.05 -1.51
N ARG A 158 -12.02 -10.39 -0.71
CA ARG A 158 -12.81 -9.23 -1.15
C ARG A 158 -11.90 -8.07 -1.54
N TYR A 159 -10.78 -7.88 -0.84
CA TYR A 159 -9.79 -6.86 -1.16
C TYR A 159 -9.09 -7.13 -2.49
N ILE A 160 -8.64 -8.38 -2.71
CA ILE A 160 -7.97 -8.77 -3.96
C ILE A 160 -8.93 -8.59 -5.15
N LYS A 161 -10.21 -8.95 -4.97
CA LYS A 161 -11.24 -8.74 -5.97
C LYS A 161 -11.42 -7.26 -6.30
N GLU A 162 -11.55 -6.39 -5.30
CA GLU A 162 -11.68 -4.93 -5.51
C GLU A 162 -10.45 -4.39 -6.26
N LEU A 163 -9.24 -4.77 -5.82
CA LEU A 163 -7.97 -4.35 -6.37
C LEU A 163 -7.82 -4.71 -7.86
N ALA A 164 -8.03 -5.98 -8.23
CA ALA A 164 -7.92 -6.45 -9.61
C ALA A 164 -9.00 -5.82 -10.51
N THR A 165 -10.25 -5.79 -10.02
CA THR A 165 -11.40 -5.33 -10.79
C THR A 165 -11.34 -3.85 -11.10
N HIS A 166 -10.81 -3.00 -10.21
CA HIS A 166 -10.92 -1.55 -10.36
C HIS A 166 -9.60 -0.79 -10.38
N HIS A 167 -8.61 -1.23 -9.62
CA HIS A 167 -7.49 -0.35 -9.25
C HIS A 167 -6.14 -0.70 -9.90
N VAL A 168 -6.02 -1.90 -10.47
CA VAL A 168 -4.80 -2.27 -11.21
C VAL A 168 -4.94 -1.88 -12.69
N GLY A 169 -3.97 -1.09 -13.17
CA GLY A 169 -3.91 -0.61 -14.55
C GLY A 169 -3.42 -1.65 -15.57
N GLY A 170 -2.68 -2.65 -15.10
CA GLY A 170 -2.09 -3.74 -15.88
C GLY A 170 -1.08 -4.50 -15.03
N TYR A 171 -0.14 -3.76 -14.43
CA TYR A 171 0.86 -4.31 -13.52
C TYR A 171 0.51 -4.03 -12.07
N LEU A 172 0.53 -5.06 -11.23
CA LEU A 172 0.49 -4.91 -9.77
C LEU A 172 1.86 -5.23 -9.20
N LYS A 173 2.43 -4.25 -8.50
CA LYS A 173 3.71 -4.39 -7.81
C LYS A 173 3.52 -5.17 -6.53
N ILE A 174 4.25 -6.26 -6.39
CA ILE A 174 4.20 -7.14 -5.23
C ILE A 174 5.62 -7.49 -4.83
N ALA A 175 5.89 -7.66 -3.54
CA ALA A 175 7.27 -7.74 -3.06
C ALA A 175 7.50 -9.02 -2.23
N PRO A 176 7.66 -10.20 -2.89
CA PRO A 176 8.13 -11.40 -2.22
C PRO A 176 9.56 -11.23 -1.71
N GLU A 177 10.36 -10.35 -2.33
CA GLU A 177 11.75 -10.00 -2.02
C GLU A 177 12.78 -11.12 -2.23
N HIS A 178 12.41 -12.38 -2.03
CA HIS A 178 13.26 -13.53 -2.37
C HIS A 178 12.39 -14.77 -2.61
N THR A 179 12.97 -15.83 -3.18
CA THR A 179 12.32 -17.14 -3.37
C THR A 179 12.74 -18.19 -2.33
N GLU A 180 13.82 -17.93 -1.60
CA GLU A 180 14.52 -18.94 -0.80
C GLU A 180 14.22 -18.75 0.69
N GLU A 181 13.88 -19.84 1.38
CA GLU A 181 13.49 -19.78 2.79
C GLU A 181 14.57 -19.19 3.69
N GLY A 182 15.85 -19.49 3.42
CA GLY A 182 16.99 -18.97 4.18
C GLY A 182 17.00 -17.43 4.23
N PRO A 183 17.16 -16.74 3.09
CA PRO A 183 17.01 -15.29 2.99
C PRO A 183 15.67 -14.75 3.51
N LEU A 184 14.53 -15.34 3.12
CA LEU A 184 13.20 -14.88 3.56
C LEU A 184 13.04 -14.87 5.08
N SER A 185 13.54 -15.91 5.77
CA SER A 185 13.51 -15.98 7.23
C SER A 185 14.28 -14.84 7.90
N LYS A 186 15.39 -14.41 7.30
CA LYS A 186 16.21 -13.29 7.80
C LYS A 186 15.62 -11.95 7.45
N MET A 187 14.88 -11.87 6.34
CA MET A 187 14.09 -10.71 5.93
C MET A 187 12.79 -10.56 6.75
N MET A 188 12.44 -11.56 7.57
CA MET A 188 11.15 -11.65 8.26
C MET A 188 9.95 -11.66 7.29
N LYS A 189 10.13 -12.35 6.17
CA LYS A 189 9.09 -12.57 5.15
C LYS A 189 8.60 -14.02 5.20
N PRO A 190 7.31 -14.27 4.96
CA PRO A 190 6.80 -15.64 4.83
C PRO A 190 7.36 -16.30 3.56
N GLY A 191 7.31 -17.63 3.52
CA GLY A 191 7.65 -18.40 2.31
C GLY A 191 6.72 -18.12 1.13
N MET A 192 7.07 -18.69 -0.04
CA MET A 192 6.38 -18.43 -1.30
C MET A 192 4.93 -18.92 -1.36
N GLY A 193 4.50 -19.82 -0.48
CA GLY A 193 3.12 -20.32 -0.49
C GLY A 193 2.04 -19.23 -0.34
N SER A 194 2.31 -18.15 0.40
CA SER A 194 1.38 -17.01 0.49
C SER A 194 1.35 -16.19 -0.81
N TYR A 195 2.48 -16.11 -1.51
CA TYR A 195 2.56 -15.45 -2.82
C TYR A 195 1.78 -16.23 -3.87
N ASP A 196 1.93 -17.56 -3.90
CA ASP A 196 1.23 -18.41 -4.87
C ASP A 196 -0.29 -18.33 -4.71
N ARG A 197 -0.78 -18.40 -3.46
CA ARG A 197 -2.21 -18.21 -3.16
C ARG A 197 -2.71 -16.83 -3.56
N PHE A 198 -1.92 -15.79 -3.33
CA PHE A 198 -2.26 -14.44 -3.78
C PHE A 198 -2.35 -14.38 -5.31
N LYS A 199 -1.38 -14.96 -6.01
CA LYS A 199 -1.34 -15.02 -7.48
C LYS A 199 -2.57 -15.74 -8.04
N GLU A 200 -2.94 -16.89 -7.50
CA GLU A 200 -4.15 -17.63 -7.92
C GLU A 200 -5.41 -16.78 -7.80
N LEU A 201 -5.59 -16.10 -6.66
CA LEU A 201 -6.73 -15.20 -6.43
C LEU A 201 -6.71 -13.99 -7.37
N PHE A 202 -5.54 -13.37 -7.55
CA PHE A 202 -5.37 -12.22 -8.41
C PHE A 202 -5.66 -12.56 -9.88
N ASP A 203 -5.12 -13.67 -10.40
CA ASP A 203 -5.36 -14.13 -11.77
C ASP A 203 -6.84 -14.47 -11.97
N THR A 204 -7.47 -15.12 -10.98
CA THR A 204 -8.89 -15.45 -11.00
C THR A 204 -9.75 -14.20 -11.12
N TYR A 205 -9.53 -13.19 -10.29
CA TYR A 205 -10.32 -11.96 -10.32
C TYR A 205 -9.99 -11.06 -11.52
N SER A 206 -8.74 -11.07 -12.00
CA SER A 206 -8.34 -10.39 -13.25
C SER A 206 -9.11 -10.95 -14.44
N LYS A 207 -9.18 -12.28 -14.55
CA LYS A 207 -9.95 -12.99 -15.59
C LYS A 207 -11.44 -12.72 -15.47
N GLN A 208 -12.01 -12.73 -14.27
CA GLN A 208 -13.43 -12.38 -14.04
C GLN A 208 -13.74 -10.93 -14.43
N ALA A 209 -12.78 -10.01 -14.24
CA ALA A 209 -12.89 -8.62 -14.66
C ALA A 209 -12.64 -8.42 -16.17
N GLY A 210 -12.31 -9.48 -16.92
CA GLY A 210 -12.01 -9.40 -18.35
C GLY A 210 -10.71 -8.65 -18.66
N LYS A 211 -9.76 -8.65 -17.73
CA LYS A 211 -8.50 -7.90 -17.86
C LYS A 211 -7.31 -8.83 -17.97
N GLU A 212 -6.35 -8.40 -18.77
CA GLU A 212 -5.01 -8.97 -18.80
C GLU A 212 -4.12 -8.17 -17.85
N GLN A 213 -3.75 -8.79 -16.72
CA GLN A 213 -2.99 -8.15 -15.65
C GLN A 213 -1.87 -9.07 -15.17
N TYR A 214 -0.78 -8.47 -14.69
CA TYR A 214 0.44 -9.18 -14.33
C TYR A 214 0.98 -8.72 -12.99
N LEU A 215 1.52 -9.66 -12.22
CA LEU A 215 2.28 -9.36 -11.01
C LEU A 215 3.72 -9.04 -11.39
N ILE A 216 4.23 -7.91 -10.89
CA ILE A 216 5.64 -7.53 -11.02
C ILE A 216 6.30 -7.71 -9.66
N PRO A 217 7.07 -8.80 -9.46
CA PRO A 217 7.74 -9.06 -8.20
C PRO A 217 8.93 -8.12 -8.01
N TYR A 218 9.05 -7.54 -6.82
CA TYR A 218 10.31 -7.00 -6.33
C TYR A 218 11.14 -8.12 -5.71
N PHE A 219 12.41 -8.13 -6.12
CA PHE A 219 13.38 -9.15 -5.75
C PHE A 219 14.66 -8.46 -5.30
N ILE A 220 15.17 -8.87 -4.14
CA ILE A 220 16.42 -8.40 -3.55
C ILE A 220 17.43 -9.53 -3.69
N SER A 221 18.35 -9.37 -4.63
CA SER A 221 19.51 -10.24 -4.76
C SER A 221 20.57 -9.90 -3.70
N ALA A 222 21.53 -10.81 -3.52
CA ALA A 222 22.71 -10.60 -2.66
C ALA A 222 22.40 -10.26 -1.19
N HIS A 223 21.29 -10.76 -0.64
CA HIS A 223 21.04 -10.68 0.81
C HIS A 223 22.23 -11.33 1.57
N PRO A 224 22.72 -10.77 2.70
CA PRO A 224 23.94 -11.24 3.39
C PRO A 224 23.94 -12.72 3.84
N ARG A 225 22.79 -13.39 3.76
CA ARG A 225 22.59 -14.81 4.08
C ARG A 225 22.27 -15.68 2.85
N HIS A 226 22.50 -15.18 1.65
CA HIS A 226 22.50 -15.98 0.42
C HIS A 226 23.69 -16.95 0.52
N ALA A 227 23.42 -18.20 0.88
CA ALA A 227 24.47 -19.22 1.00
C ALA A 227 24.98 -19.61 -0.39
N ARG A 228 26.27 -19.94 -0.45
CA ARG A 228 26.83 -20.77 -1.53
C ARG A 228 26.28 -22.18 -1.45
#